data_AF-A0A949GAQ1-F1
#
_entry.id   AF-A0A949GAQ1-F1
#
_cell.length_a   1.000
_cell.length_b   1.000
_cell.length_c   1.000
_cell.angle_alpha   90.00
_cell.angle_beta   90.00
_cell.angle_gamma   90.00
#
_symmetry.space_group_name_H-M   'P 1'
#
loop_
_entity.id
_entity.type
_entity.pdbx_description
1 polymer ?
#
loop_
_entity_poly.entity_id
_entity_poly.type
_entity_poly.pdbx_seq_one_letter_code
_entity_poly.pdbx_strand_id
1 'polypeptide(L)'
;MKITELDPRWLVKDGRRVGFIFRCPTKHDWYQSCMLENVTRREQWRMFNEALRGCGVGEDEFQYTRVQGCRQDCAWRIISGSDFHDISVSPSIDGSAGGMWHGYITNGEIVGGV
;
A
#
# COMPACT_ATOMS: atom_id res chain seq x y z
N MET A 1 -10.06 1.74 13.11
CA MET A 1 -8.89 2.52 12.65
C MET A 1 -9.18 2.96 11.22
N LYS A 2 -8.96 4.24 10.91
CA LYS A 2 -9.12 4.77 9.54
C LYS A 2 -7.81 4.61 8.78
N ILE A 3 -7.88 4.35 7.47
CA ILE A 3 -6.68 4.28 6.62
C ILE A 3 -5.93 5.61 6.58
N THR A 4 -6.63 6.74 6.74
CA THR A 4 -6.02 8.07 6.85
C THR A 4 -5.11 8.24 8.07
N GLU A 5 -5.26 7.40 9.10
CA GLU A 5 -4.37 7.36 10.28
C GLU A 5 -3.07 6.59 9.99
N LEU A 6 -2.98 5.92 8.84
CA LEU A 6 -1.87 5.04 8.46
C LEU A 6 -0.97 5.65 7.39
N ASP A 7 -0.89 6.98 7.30
CA ASP A 7 -0.05 7.68 6.30
C ASP A 7 -0.20 7.09 4.88
N PRO A 8 -1.43 7.07 4.33
CA PRO A 8 -1.66 6.46 3.04
C PRO A 8 -1.19 7.38 1.91
N ARG A 9 -0.59 6.80 0.88
CA ARG A 9 0.01 7.54 -0.24
C ARG A 9 -0.30 6.88 -1.55
N TRP A 10 -0.75 7.68 -2.52
CA TRP A 10 -0.97 7.22 -3.87
C TRP A 10 0.35 6.92 -4.57
N LEU A 11 0.38 5.81 -5.30
CA LEU A 11 1.43 5.49 -6.25
C LEU A 11 0.95 5.93 -7.63
N VAL A 12 1.76 6.76 -8.29
CA VAL A 12 1.41 7.40 -9.56
C VAL A 12 2.37 6.95 -10.65
N LYS A 13 1.81 6.55 -11.79
CA LYS A 13 2.55 6.25 -13.02
C LYS A 13 1.86 6.94 -14.17
N ASP A 14 2.63 7.71 -14.94
CA ASP A 14 2.13 8.46 -16.11
C ASP A 14 0.89 9.32 -15.80
N GLY A 15 0.89 9.96 -14.61
CA GLY A 15 -0.21 10.82 -14.14
C GLY A 15 -1.44 10.08 -13.60
N ARG A 16 -1.43 8.75 -13.54
CA ARG A 16 -2.55 7.91 -13.07
C ARG A 16 -2.23 7.23 -11.76
N ARG A 17 -3.23 7.07 -10.90
CA ARG A 17 -3.13 6.27 -9.66
C ARG A 17 -3.14 4.78 -10.04
N VAL A 18 -2.08 4.08 -9.70
CA VAL A 18 -1.88 2.65 -10.05
C VAL A 18 -1.85 1.76 -8.81
N GLY A 19 -1.88 2.37 -7.63
CA GLY A 19 -1.86 1.70 -6.35
C GLY A 19 -1.72 2.71 -5.23
N PHE A 20 -1.59 2.21 -4.01
CA PHE A 20 -1.24 3.02 -2.86
C PHE A 20 -0.41 2.20 -1.87
N ILE A 21 0.30 2.89 -0.99
CA ILE A 21 0.92 2.32 0.20
C ILE A 21 0.32 2.95 1.45
N PHE A 22 0.41 2.25 2.57
CA PHE A 22 0.01 2.74 3.90
C PHE A 22 0.83 2.01 4.96
N ARG A 23 1.02 2.61 6.13
CA ARG A 23 1.65 1.94 7.28
C ARG A 23 0.84 0.73 7.68
N CYS A 24 1.52 -0.38 7.90
CA CYS A 24 0.88 -1.62 8.27
C CYS A 24 0.21 -1.50 9.65
N PRO A 25 -1.08 -1.87 9.79
CA PRO A 25 -1.81 -1.82 11.05
C PRO A 25 -1.19 -2.65 12.18
N THR A 26 -0.49 -3.74 11.84
CA THR A 26 0.08 -4.69 12.84
C THR A 26 1.60 -4.59 12.95
N LYS A 27 2.26 -3.95 11.97
CA LYS A 27 3.71 -3.73 11.92
C LYS A 27 4.02 -2.29 11.52
N HIS A 28 3.82 -1.36 12.46
CA HIS A 28 3.81 0.08 12.20
C HIS A 28 5.11 0.68 11.64
N ASP A 29 6.22 -0.06 11.71
CA ASP A 29 7.50 0.34 11.14
C ASP A 29 7.66 -0.05 9.66
N TRP A 30 6.65 -0.72 9.07
CA TRP A 30 6.58 -1.10 7.67
C TRP A 30 5.37 -0.48 6.96
N TYR A 31 5.51 -0.26 5.66
CA TYR A 31 4.41 0.03 4.75
C TYR A 31 3.98 -1.25 4.01
N GLN A 32 2.72 -1.28 3.61
CA GLN A 32 2.13 -2.33 2.80
C GLN A 32 1.58 -1.72 1.52
N SER A 33 1.73 -2.41 0.39
CA SER A 33 1.22 -1.95 -0.91
C SER A 33 -0.12 -2.60 -1.28
N CYS A 34 -0.90 -1.85 -2.04
CA CYS A 34 -2.09 -2.32 -2.74
C CYS A 34 -1.99 -1.84 -4.20
N MET A 35 -1.72 -2.75 -5.13
CA MET A 35 -1.58 -2.44 -6.56
C MET A 35 -2.87 -2.73 -7.30
N LEU A 36 -3.32 -1.77 -8.13
CA LEU A 36 -4.58 -1.84 -8.89
C LEU A 36 -4.37 -2.36 -10.33
N GLU A 37 -3.13 -2.47 -10.75
CA GLU A 37 -2.73 -2.95 -12.07
C GLU A 37 -1.41 -3.72 -11.98
N ASN A 38 -1.07 -4.39 -13.08
CA ASN A 38 0.16 -5.16 -13.17
C ASN A 38 1.37 -4.23 -13.24
N VAL A 39 2.15 -4.21 -12.17
CA VAL A 39 3.37 -3.40 -12.07
C VAL A 39 4.55 -4.29 -11.75
N THR A 40 5.62 -4.17 -12.53
CA THR A 40 6.83 -4.95 -12.30
C THR A 40 7.45 -4.59 -10.95
N ARG A 41 8.19 -5.53 -10.35
CA ARG A 41 8.88 -5.28 -9.07
C ARG A 41 9.78 -4.04 -9.12
N ARG A 42 10.48 -3.81 -10.24
CA ARG A 42 11.35 -2.63 -10.43
C ARG A 42 10.55 -1.33 -10.42
N GLU A 43 9.39 -1.30 -11.08
CA GLU A 43 8.51 -0.13 -11.08
C GLU A 43 7.88 0.12 -9.71
N GLN A 44 7.47 -0.93 -9.00
CA GLN A 44 6.97 -0.83 -7.62
C GLN A 44 8.00 -0.12 -6.73
N TRP A 45 9.26 -0.59 -6.73
CA TRP A 45 10.33 0.04 -5.95
C TRP A 45 10.54 1.51 -6.33
N ARG A 46 10.57 1.83 -7.63
CA ARG A 46 10.69 3.22 -8.08
C ARG A 46 9.57 4.10 -7.51
N MET A 47 8.33 3.62 -7.55
CA MET A 47 7.18 4.37 -7.04
C MET A 47 7.15 4.48 -5.52
N PHE A 48 7.57 3.44 -4.80
CA PHE A 48 7.70 3.50 -3.34
C PHE A 48 8.73 4.56 -2.92
N ASN A 49 9.88 4.59 -3.60
CA ASN A 49 10.94 5.56 -3.34
C ASN A 49 10.49 6.99 -3.63
N GLU A 50 9.67 7.17 -4.66
CA GLU A 50 9.07 8.46 -4.98
C GLU A 50 8.02 8.87 -3.93
N ALA A 51 7.11 7.97 -3.57
CA ALA A 51 6.04 8.24 -2.61
C ALA A 51 6.57 8.53 -1.18
N LEU A 52 7.70 7.95 -0.79
CA LEU A 52 8.31 8.10 0.53
C LEU A 52 9.48 9.09 0.58
N ARG A 53 9.78 9.78 -0.54
CA ARG A 53 10.87 10.74 -0.60
C ARG A 53 10.78 11.78 0.52
N GLY A 54 11.88 11.97 1.26
CA GLY A 54 11.98 12.97 2.32
C GLY A 54 11.24 12.64 3.61
N CYS A 55 10.71 11.41 3.75
CA CYS A 55 9.98 10.98 4.96
C CYS A 55 10.88 10.30 6.00
N GLY A 56 12.18 10.16 5.75
CA GLY A 56 13.13 9.52 6.67
C GLY A 56 12.87 8.02 6.89
N VAL A 57 12.07 7.38 6.03
CA VAL A 57 11.77 5.94 6.09
C VAL A 57 12.86 5.20 5.32
N GLY A 58 13.77 4.51 6.01
CA GLY A 58 14.67 3.53 5.40
C GLY A 58 15.60 4.07 4.31
N GLU A 59 16.35 5.13 4.61
CA GLU A 59 17.50 5.57 3.81
C GLU A 59 18.73 4.69 4.13
N ASP A 60 18.65 3.40 3.79
CA ASP A 60 19.83 2.53 3.71
C ASP A 60 20.27 2.37 2.25
N GLU A 61 21.44 1.76 2.06
CA GLU A 61 22.18 1.61 0.79
C GLU A 61 21.36 0.97 -0.34
N PHE A 62 20.18 0.39 -0.04
CA PHE A 62 19.31 -0.30 -0.98
C PHE A 62 17.96 0.38 -1.29
N GLN A 63 17.73 1.62 -0.83
CA GLN A 63 16.50 2.42 -1.09
C GLN A 63 15.22 1.76 -0.53
N TYR A 64 14.68 2.34 0.56
CA TYR A 64 13.36 2.07 1.17
C TYR A 64 13.02 0.59 1.40
N THR A 65 13.78 -0.03 2.31
CA THR A 65 13.70 -1.45 2.71
C THR A 65 12.43 -1.89 3.46
N ARG A 66 11.53 -0.96 3.81
CA ARG A 66 10.36 -1.25 4.67
C ARG A 66 9.01 -1.10 3.98
N VAL A 67 8.93 -1.42 2.70
CA VAL A 67 7.65 -1.55 1.99
C VAL A 67 7.47 -3.00 1.55
N GLN A 68 6.38 -3.63 1.96
CA GLN A 68 5.97 -4.90 1.38
C GLN A 68 5.42 -4.63 -0.02
N GLY A 69 6.21 -4.99 -1.04
CA GLY A 69 5.72 -5.10 -2.40
C GLY A 69 4.77 -6.29 -2.57
N CYS A 70 4.10 -6.35 -3.71
CA CYS A 70 3.17 -7.44 -4.01
C CYS A 70 3.60 -8.19 -5.27
N ARG A 71 2.97 -9.33 -5.53
CA ARG A 71 3.18 -10.04 -6.80
C ARG A 71 2.69 -9.17 -7.96
N GLN A 72 3.28 -9.36 -9.14
CA GLN A 72 2.94 -8.58 -10.32
C GLN A 72 1.50 -8.85 -10.81
N ASP A 73 0.96 -10.02 -10.51
CA ASP A 73 -0.38 -10.49 -10.89
C ASP A 73 -1.45 -10.18 -9.83
N CYS A 74 -1.15 -9.31 -8.86
CA CYS A 74 -2.09 -8.88 -7.86
C CYS A 74 -3.30 -8.16 -8.49
N ALA A 75 -4.50 -8.47 -7.99
CA ALA A 75 -5.76 -8.13 -8.64
C ALA A 75 -6.70 -7.32 -7.73
N TRP A 76 -6.17 -6.35 -6.97
CA TRP A 76 -7.01 -5.46 -6.17
C TRP A 76 -7.72 -4.42 -7.04
N ARG A 77 -8.91 -4.03 -6.61
CA ARG A 77 -9.74 -3.03 -7.26
C ARG A 77 -10.36 -2.13 -6.22
N ILE A 78 -10.44 -0.84 -6.54
CA ILE A 78 -11.29 0.09 -5.81
C ILE A 78 -12.74 -0.19 -6.22
N ILE A 79 -13.56 -0.62 -5.27
CA ILE A 79 -14.97 -0.96 -5.52
C ILE A 79 -15.91 0.22 -5.19
N SER A 80 -15.46 1.16 -4.37
CA SER A 80 -16.14 2.42 -4.07
C SER A 80 -15.16 3.45 -3.52
N GLY A 81 -15.57 4.73 -3.53
CA GLY A 81 -14.76 5.84 -3.04
C GLY A 81 -13.72 6.32 -4.04
N SER A 82 -13.16 7.51 -3.79
CA SER A 82 -12.17 8.15 -4.67
C SER A 82 -10.93 8.63 -3.93
N ASP A 83 -10.96 8.67 -2.61
CA ASP A 83 -9.84 9.04 -1.77
C ASP A 83 -9.78 8.18 -0.50
N PHE A 84 -8.78 8.42 0.35
CA PHE A 84 -8.56 7.60 1.53
C PHE A 84 -9.64 7.73 2.61
N HIS A 85 -10.50 8.75 2.58
CA HIS A 85 -11.57 8.90 3.55
C HIS A 85 -12.73 7.91 3.32
N ASP A 86 -12.94 7.48 2.08
CA ASP A 86 -14.12 6.70 1.69
C ASP A 86 -13.83 5.45 0.83
N ILE A 87 -12.57 5.19 0.52
CA ILE A 87 -12.17 4.06 -0.32
C ILE A 87 -12.59 2.70 0.26
N SER A 88 -13.06 1.82 -0.63
CA SER A 88 -13.22 0.39 -0.37
C SER A 88 -12.44 -0.41 -1.41
N VAL A 89 -11.75 -1.46 -0.98
CA VAL A 89 -10.89 -2.30 -1.84
C VAL A 89 -11.30 -3.77 -1.76
N SER A 90 -11.27 -4.45 -2.91
CA SER A 90 -11.52 -5.89 -3.03
C SER A 90 -10.51 -6.56 -3.98
N PRO A 91 -10.07 -7.81 -3.73
CA PRO A 91 -10.35 -8.61 -2.53
C PRO A 91 -9.64 -8.05 -1.28
N SER A 92 -9.63 -8.79 -0.17
CA SER A 92 -8.79 -8.44 0.98
C SER A 92 -7.33 -8.26 0.57
N ILE A 93 -6.62 -7.34 1.20
CA ILE A 93 -5.17 -7.21 1.07
C ILE A 93 -4.54 -8.28 1.95
N ASP A 94 -3.75 -9.17 1.34
CA ASP A 94 -3.07 -10.26 2.03
C ASP A 94 -1.58 -9.94 2.17
N GLY A 95 -1.19 -9.55 3.40
CA GLY A 95 0.21 -9.33 3.79
C GLY A 95 0.84 -10.51 4.56
N SER A 96 0.10 -11.60 4.76
CA SER A 96 0.41 -12.64 5.76
C SER A 96 1.76 -13.32 5.55
N ALA A 97 2.17 -13.54 4.29
CA ALA A 97 3.46 -14.15 3.96
C ALA A 97 4.68 -13.34 4.47
N GLY A 98 4.51 -12.04 4.70
CA GLY A 98 5.52 -11.15 5.28
C GLY A 98 5.36 -10.88 6.77
N GLY A 99 4.40 -11.53 7.43
CA GLY A 99 3.98 -11.20 8.80
C GLY A 99 3.35 -9.80 8.90
N MET A 100 2.69 -9.37 7.83
CA MET A 100 1.98 -8.08 7.74
C MET A 100 0.48 -8.33 7.80
N TRP A 101 -0.27 -7.26 8.06
CA TRP A 101 -1.72 -7.30 8.17
C TRP A 101 -2.39 -7.92 6.94
N HIS A 102 -3.40 -8.77 7.20
CA HIS A 102 -4.30 -9.30 6.18
C HIS A 102 -5.74 -8.89 6.49
N GLY A 103 -6.34 -8.01 5.70
CA GLY A 103 -7.74 -7.66 5.90
C GLY A 103 -8.34 -6.83 4.78
N TYR A 104 -9.44 -6.13 5.11
CA TYR A 104 -10.20 -5.32 4.16
C TYR A 104 -10.04 -3.85 4.46
N ILE A 105 -10.11 -3.04 3.39
CA ILE A 105 -10.37 -1.60 3.50
C ILE A 105 -11.80 -1.39 3.04
N THR A 106 -12.66 -0.84 3.89
CA THR A 106 -14.08 -0.59 3.56
C THR A 106 -14.51 0.77 4.11
N ASN A 107 -14.98 1.66 3.26
CA ASN A 107 -15.38 3.04 3.60
C ASN A 107 -14.29 3.79 4.40
N GLY A 108 -13.04 3.66 3.95
CA GLY A 108 -11.86 4.23 4.60
C GLY A 108 -11.47 3.56 5.93
N GLU A 109 -12.12 2.45 6.32
CA GLU A 109 -11.82 1.72 7.56
C GLU A 109 -10.96 0.49 7.32
N ILE A 110 -10.02 0.25 8.24
CA ILE A 110 -9.27 -1.01 8.33
C ILE A 110 -10.14 -2.03 9.08
N VAL A 111 -10.51 -3.11 8.39
CA VAL A 111 -11.45 -4.12 8.89
C VAL A 111 -10.81 -5.51 8.86
N GLY A 112 -10.85 -6.20 10.01
CA GLY A 112 -10.31 -7.55 10.18
C GLY A 112 -8.78 -7.61 10.26
N GLY A 113 -8.26 -8.85 10.28
CA GLY A 113 -6.83 -9.18 10.21
C GLY A 113 -6.11 -9.40 11.54
N VAL A 114 -5.04 -10.20 11.45
CA VAL A 114 -3.91 -10.33 12.39
C VAL A 114 -2.65 -10.21 11.55
#